data_AF-A0A353E5C5-F1
#
_entry.id   AF-A0A353E5C5-F1
#
_cell.length_a   1.000
_cell.length_b   1.000
_cell.length_c   1.000
_cell.angle_alpha   90.00
_cell.angle_beta   90.00
_cell.angle_gamma   90.00
#
_symmetry.space_group_name_H-M   'P 1'
#
loop_
_entity.id
_entity.type
_entity.pdbx_description
1 polymer ?
#
loop_
_entity_poly.entity_id
_entity_poly.type
_entity_poly.pdbx_seq_one_letter_code
_entity_poly.pdbx_strand_id
1 'polypeptide(L)'
;MTENMNKLNLSLLQLSTVAKEYYQGCIGKQHLGMEKYVATDGENTMFVKSDYEPGDGEAVYYIKATFKGLHCQLYKPYSNQ
;
A
#
# COMPACT_ATOMS: atom_id res chain seq x y z
N MET A 1 14.59 -30.89 -1.25
CA MET A 1 13.40 -30.03 -1.36
C MET A 1 13.63 -28.88 -0.40
N THR A 2 14.14 -27.76 -0.91
CA THR A 2 14.56 -26.61 -0.09
C THR A 2 13.76 -25.40 -0.55
N GLU A 3 12.45 -25.45 -0.34
CA GLU A 3 11.56 -24.31 -0.55
C GLU A 3 11.67 -23.39 0.66
N ASN A 4 12.76 -22.63 0.78
CA ASN A 4 12.87 -21.58 1.80
C ASN A 4 14.03 -20.65 1.44
N MET A 5 13.71 -19.44 0.96
CA MET A 5 14.51 -18.19 0.98
C MET A 5 14.29 -17.24 -0.22
N ASN A 6 13.16 -17.31 -0.92
CA ASN A 6 12.74 -16.26 -1.85
C ASN A 6 11.55 -15.45 -1.31
N LYS A 7 11.54 -15.10 -0.02
CA LYS A 7 10.80 -13.90 0.40
C LYS A 7 11.59 -12.73 -0.16
N LEU A 8 11.29 -12.34 -1.40
CA LEU A 8 11.83 -11.16 -2.05
C LEU A 8 11.75 -10.01 -1.04
N ASN A 9 12.91 -9.48 -0.63
CA ASN A 9 12.98 -8.21 0.08
C ASN A 9 12.55 -7.12 -0.91
N LEU A 10 11.25 -7.01 -1.14
CA LEU A 10 10.67 -6.02 -2.01
C LEU A 10 10.89 -4.66 -1.38
N SER A 11 11.37 -3.74 -2.19
CA SER A 11 11.52 -2.36 -1.73
C SER A 11 10.14 -1.76 -1.49
N LEU A 12 10.06 -0.86 -0.50
CA LEU A 12 8.86 -0.03 -0.27
C LEU A 12 8.45 0.76 -1.51
N LEU A 13 9.37 0.97 -2.46
CA LEU A 13 9.05 1.59 -3.74
C LEU A 13 8.26 0.65 -4.66
N GLN A 14 8.67 -0.62 -4.76
CA GLN A 14 7.94 -1.63 -5.55
C GLN A 14 6.53 -1.86 -5.00
N LEU A 15 6.41 -2.01 -3.67
CA LEU A 15 5.12 -2.17 -3.01
C LEU A 15 4.20 -0.94 -3.22
N SER A 16 4.77 0.26 -3.33
CA SER A 16 3.99 1.46 -3.64
C SER A 16 3.40 1.45 -5.06
N THR A 17 4.05 0.79 -6.02
CA THR A 17 3.55 0.69 -7.40
C THR A 17 2.29 -0.15 -7.45
N VAL A 18 2.31 -1.32 -6.80
CA VAL A 18 1.16 -2.24 -6.71
C VAL A 18 -0.05 -1.54 -6.09
N ALA A 19 0.16 -0.84 -4.97
CA ALA A 19 -0.90 -0.11 -4.28
C ALA A 19 -1.50 1.00 -5.17
N LYS A 20 -0.67 1.71 -5.94
CA LYS A 20 -1.12 2.74 -6.90
C LYS A 20 -1.94 2.16 -8.04
N GLU A 21 -1.45 1.08 -8.65
CA GLU A 21 -2.11 0.44 -9.79
C GLU A 21 -3.49 -0.08 -9.40
N TYR A 22 -3.60 -0.70 -8.23
CA TYR A 22 -4.90 -1.12 -7.68
C TYR A 22 -5.84 0.05 -7.46
N TYR A 23 -5.37 1.12 -6.79
CA TYR A 23 -6.18 2.32 -6.59
C TYR A 23 -6.68 2.86 -7.94
N GLN A 24 -5.80 2.99 -8.94
CA GLN A 24 -6.17 3.46 -10.29
C GLN A 24 -7.19 2.56 -10.99
N GLY A 25 -7.11 1.24 -10.81
CA GLY A 25 -8.09 0.29 -11.32
C GLY A 25 -9.46 0.38 -10.63
N CYS A 26 -9.49 0.84 -9.37
CA CYS A 26 -10.71 0.98 -8.58
C CYS A 26 -11.40 2.34 -8.69
N ILE A 27 -10.72 3.40 -9.14
CA ILE A 27 -11.31 4.75 -9.24
C ILE A 27 -12.43 4.77 -10.29
N GLY A 28 -13.68 4.71 -9.83
CA GLY A 28 -14.76 5.49 -10.43
C GLY A 28 -14.48 6.97 -10.20
N LYS A 29 -14.65 7.80 -11.23
CA LYS A 29 -14.15 9.20 -11.42
C LYS A 29 -14.29 10.25 -10.29
N GLN A 30 -14.68 9.92 -9.04
CA GLN A 30 -15.02 10.92 -8.01
C GLN A 30 -14.62 10.57 -6.55
N HIS A 31 -13.68 9.66 -6.28
CA HIS A 31 -13.20 9.49 -4.89
C HIS A 31 -12.18 10.59 -4.50
N LEU A 32 -12.61 11.51 -3.63
CA LEU A 32 -11.80 12.62 -3.10
C LEU A 32 -11.21 12.34 -1.70
N GLY A 33 -11.37 11.11 -1.20
CA GLY A 33 -10.88 10.64 0.09
C GLY A 33 -9.42 10.21 0.08
N MET A 34 -8.85 10.07 1.28
CA MET A 34 -7.56 9.41 1.48
C MET A 34 -7.85 7.97 1.87
N GLU A 35 -7.37 7.02 1.07
CA GLU A 35 -7.62 5.60 1.22
C GLU A 35 -6.37 4.88 1.69
N LYS A 36 -6.55 3.80 2.46
CA LYS A 36 -5.45 3.04 3.06
C LYS A 36 -5.33 1.69 2.36
N TYR A 37 -4.12 1.35 1.96
CA TYR A 37 -3.82 0.14 1.20
C TYR A 37 -2.69 -0.63 1.85
N VAL A 38 -2.82 -1.95 1.92
CA VAL A 38 -1.78 -2.85 2.41
C VAL A 38 -1.18 -3.59 1.21
N ALA A 39 0.14 -3.65 1.11
CA ALA A 39 0.87 -4.44 0.11
C ALA A 39 1.95 -5.28 0.81
N THR A 40 1.98 -6.58 0.51
CA THR A 40 2.80 -7.55 1.27
C THR A 40 3.79 -8.33 0.41
N ASP A 41 3.47 -8.58 -0.85
CA ASP A 41 4.17 -9.56 -1.69
C ASP A 41 4.54 -9.04 -3.09
N GLY A 42 4.27 -7.76 -3.38
CA GLY A 42 4.61 -7.14 -4.66
C GLY A 42 3.67 -7.49 -5.81
N GLU A 43 2.61 -8.24 -5.54
CA GLU A 43 1.61 -8.62 -6.54
C GLU A 43 0.20 -8.23 -6.09
N ASN A 44 -0.07 -8.40 -4.80
CA ASN A 44 -1.37 -8.20 -4.21
C ASN A 44 -1.40 -6.96 -3.32
N THR A 45 -2.56 -6.32 -3.31
CA THR A 45 -2.87 -5.24 -2.38
C THR A 45 -4.34 -5.26 -2.00
N MET A 46 -4.65 -4.73 -0.82
CA MET A 46 -6.00 -4.69 -0.28
C MET A 46 -6.32 -3.31 0.25
N PHE A 47 -7.52 -2.82 -0.06
CA PHE A 47 -8.10 -1.65 0.61
C PHE A 47 -8.45 -2.00 2.05
N VAL A 48 -8.02 -1.18 3.00
CA VAL A 48 -8.30 -1.34 4.43
C VAL A 48 -8.93 -0.07 5.01
N LYS A 49 -9.65 -0.24 6.12
CA LYS A 49 -10.25 0.88 6.85
C LYS A 49 -9.17 1.74 7.52
N SER A 50 -9.53 2.97 7.86
CA SER A 50 -8.60 3.96 8.45
C SER A 50 -7.98 3.50 9.77
N ASP A 51 -8.74 2.76 10.58
CA ASP A 51 -8.38 2.20 11.89
C ASP A 51 -7.50 0.94 11.82
N TYR A 52 -7.20 0.45 10.60
CA TYR A 52 -6.33 -0.72 10.43
C TYR A 52 -4.93 -0.49 11.00
N GLU A 53 -4.41 -1.42 11.79
CA GLU A 53 -3.03 -1.41 12.26
C GLU A 53 -2.18 -2.39 11.45
N PRO A 54 -1.03 -1.95 10.87
CA PRO A 54 -0.16 -2.83 10.10
C PRO A 54 0.38 -3.99 10.94
N GLY A 55 0.31 -5.20 10.41
CA GLY A 55 1.01 -6.37 10.94
C GLY A 55 2.49 -6.39 10.55
N ASP A 56 3.23 -7.33 11.12
CA ASP A 56 4.65 -7.53 10.81
C ASP A 56 4.87 -7.86 9.32
N GLY A 57 5.71 -7.07 8.67
CA GLY A 57 6.04 -7.25 7.25
C GLY A 57 5.04 -6.61 6.28
N GLU A 58 4.00 -5.93 6.78
CA GLU A 58 3.05 -5.21 5.93
C GLU A 58 3.53 -3.78 5.62
N ALA A 59 3.53 -3.44 4.33
CA ALA A 59 3.72 -2.05 3.92
C ALA A 59 2.36 -1.41 3.67
N VAL A 60 2.08 -0.32 4.38
CA VAL A 60 0.80 0.37 4.29
C VAL A 60 0.97 1.73 3.63
N TYR A 61 0.09 2.06 2.69
CA TYR A 61 0.14 3.29 1.92
C TYR A 61 -1.17 4.05 2.04
N TYR A 62 -1.07 5.36 2.22
CA TYR A 62 -2.17 6.28 1.98
C TYR A 62 -2.13 6.77 0.55
N ILE A 63 -3.22 6.54 -0.17
CA ILE A 63 -3.36 6.91 -1.57
C ILE A 63 -4.55 7.86 -1.72
N LYS A 64 -4.35 8.93 -2.49
CA LYS A 64 -5.38 9.92 -2.78
C LYS A 64 -5.21 10.49 -4.18
N ALA A 65 -6.29 10.54 -4.94
CA ALA A 65 -6.36 11.34 -6.16
C ALA A 65 -6.48 12.83 -5.80
N THR A 66 -5.69 13.66 -6.46
CA THR A 66 -5.75 15.13 -6.37
C THR A 66 -5.85 15.73 -7.77
N PHE A 67 -6.22 17.00 -7.87
CA PHE A 67 -6.18 17.73 -9.16
C PHE A 67 -4.78 17.77 -9.80
N LYS A 68 -3.71 17.55 -9.01
CA LYS A 68 -2.32 17.53 -9.48
C LYS A 68 -1.81 16.11 -9.78
N GLY A 69 -2.66 15.09 -9.67
CA GLY A 69 -2.31 13.69 -9.87
C GLY A 69 -2.46 12.85 -8.60
N LEU A 70 -1.85 11.66 -8.63
CA LEU A 70 -1.95 10.67 -7.57
C LEU A 70 -0.91 10.89 -6.48
N HIS A 71 -1.35 11.04 -5.23
CA HIS A 71 -0.48 11.06 -4.07
C HIS A 71 -0.45 9.68 -3.43
N CYS A 72 0.74 9.15 -3.16
CA CYS A 72 0.94 7.87 -2.49
C CYS A 72 2.02 8.04 -1.42
N GLN A 73 1.65 7.82 -0.17
CA GLN A 73 2.52 8.05 0.98
C GLN A 73 2.60 6.80 1.82
N LEU A 74 3.81 6.40 2.19
CA LEU A 74 4.01 5.32 3.15
C LEU A 74 3.46 5.72 4.53
N TYR A 75 2.55 4.92 5.07
CA TYR A 75 2.13 5.00 6.46
C TYR A 75 3.27 4.50 7.35
N LYS A 76 3.72 5.37 8.26
CA LYS A 76 4.61 4.98 9.34
C LYS A 76 3.78 5.07 10.62
N PRO A 77 3.42 3.94 11.26
CA PRO A 77 2.89 4.02 12.61
C PRO A 77 3.94 4.72 13.47
N TYR A 78 3.52 5.60 14.37
CA TYR A 78 4.42 6.19 15.35
C TYR A 78 5.07 5.04 16.12
N SER A 79 6.34 4.77 15.82
CA SER A 79 7.16 3.91 16.65
C SER A 79 7.40 4.72 17.92
N ASN A 80 6.66 4.42 18.99
CA ASN A 80 7.11 4.80 20.33
C ASN A 80 8.40 4.00 20.58
N GLN A 81 9.54 4.58 20.19
CA GLN A 81 10.84 4.21 20.73
C GLN A 81 11.06 4.96 22.04
#